data_AF-A0ABC8TRH4-F1
#
_entry.id   AF-A0ABC8TRH4-F1
#
_cell.length_a   1.000
_cell.length_b   1.000
_cell.length_c   1.000
_cell.angle_alpha   90.00
_cell.angle_beta   90.00
_cell.angle_gamma   90.00
#
_symmetry.space_group_name_H-M   'P 1'
#
loop_
_entity.id
_entity.type
_entity.pdbx_description
1 polymer ?
#
loop_
_entity_poly.entity_id
_entity_poly.type
_entity_poly.pdbx_seq_one_letter_code
_entity_poly.pdbx_strand_id
1 'polypeptide(L)'
;MVVASGTNSFAKEMAIRKRIASIYNKREEDFPSLREYNDYLEEVEDMLVNLIEGVDVPDIEARIAQYQRENAEQIMNAQARKAEEYAAALAASKGQPAPADEDMIYLVF
;
A
#
# COMPACT_ATOMS: atom_id res chain seq x y z
N MET A 1 4.37 -6.59 36.49
CA MET A 1 4.14 -5.60 35.41
C MET A 1 4.25 -6.36 34.10
N VAL A 2 3.14 -6.71 33.47
CA VAL A 2 3.18 -7.37 32.15
C VAL A 2 3.34 -6.23 31.14
N VAL A 3 4.56 -6.06 30.62
CA VAL A 3 4.83 -5.06 29.59
C VAL A 3 4.13 -5.55 28.33
N ALA A 4 3.10 -4.81 27.90
CA ALA A 4 2.40 -5.02 26.65
C ALA A 4 3.39 -4.85 25.47
N SER A 5 4.11 -5.92 25.12
CA SER A 5 4.99 -5.93 23.94
C SER A 5 4.25 -6.29 22.64
N GLY A 6 2.94 -6.53 22.70
CA GLY A 6 2.14 -6.92 21.53
C GLY A 6 1.63 -5.76 20.67
N THR A 7 1.54 -4.53 21.19
CA THR A 7 0.91 -3.40 20.46
C THR A 7 1.87 -2.70 19.50
N ASN A 8 3.18 -2.72 19.77
CA ASN A 8 4.17 -1.99 18.96
C ASN A 8 4.52 -2.70 17.65
N SER A 9 4.52 -4.05 17.62
CA SER A 9 4.87 -4.81 16.41
C SER A 9 3.79 -4.67 15.33
N PHE A 10 2.52 -4.80 15.72
CA PHE A 10 1.39 -4.66 14.80
C PHE A 10 1.27 -3.24 14.26
N ALA A 11 1.45 -2.21 15.11
CA ALA A 11 1.44 -0.82 14.67
C ALA A 11 2.56 -0.51 13.67
N LYS A 12 3.76 -1.08 13.88
CA LYS A 12 4.89 -0.96 12.95
C LYS A 12 4.58 -1.60 11.60
N GLU A 13 4.06 -2.83 11.61
CA GLU A 13 3.65 -3.52 10.39
C GLU A 13 2.60 -2.70 9.62
N MET A 14 1.57 -2.21 10.31
CA MET A 14 0.52 -1.40 9.70
C MET A 14 1.08 -0.11 9.09
N ALA A 15 2.03 0.54 9.77
CA ALA A 15 2.70 1.73 9.25
C ALA A 15 3.50 1.44 7.97
N ILE A 16 4.22 0.30 7.92
CA ILE A 16 4.95 -0.14 6.73
C ILE A 16 3.96 -0.41 5.59
N ARG A 17 2.93 -1.23 5.84
CA ARG A 17 1.90 -1.55 4.83
C ARG A 17 1.29 -0.28 4.24
N LYS A 18 0.85 0.66 5.11
CA LYS A 18 0.23 1.94 4.69
C LYS A 18 1.18 2.79 3.86
N ARG A 19 2.46 2.85 4.23
CA ARG A 19 3.47 3.56 3.46
C ARG A 19 3.67 2.93 2.09
N ILE A 20 3.89 1.63 2.01
CA ILE A 20 4.15 0.93 0.75
C ILE A 20 2.94 1.03 -0.19
N ALA A 21 1.72 0.81 0.30
CA ALA A 21 0.50 0.95 -0.51
C ALA A 21 0.28 2.38 -1.05
N SER A 22 0.80 3.42 -0.37
CA SER A 22 0.73 4.79 -0.89
C SER A 22 1.68 5.08 -2.05
N ILE A 23 2.72 4.24 -2.21
CA ILE A 23 3.78 4.34 -3.22
C ILE A 23 3.53 3.35 -4.37
N TYR A 24 3.30 2.09 -4.04
CA TYR A 24 3.04 1.00 -4.98
C TYR A 24 1.54 0.90 -5.26
N ASN A 25 1.00 1.94 -5.88
CA ASN A 25 -0.45 2.15 -6.04
C ASN A 25 -0.99 1.94 -7.47
N LYS A 26 -0.24 1.23 -8.32
CA LYS A 26 -0.71 0.81 -9.65
C LYS A 26 -1.85 -0.21 -9.51
N ARG A 27 -2.83 -0.13 -10.40
CA ARG A 27 -3.98 -1.05 -10.51
C ARG A 27 -3.83 -1.94 -11.74
N GLU A 28 -4.66 -2.97 -11.85
CA GLU A 28 -4.65 -3.88 -13.00
C GLU A 28 -4.75 -3.12 -14.34
N GLU A 29 -5.56 -2.06 -14.42
CA GLU A 29 -5.68 -1.23 -15.63
C GLU A 29 -4.39 -0.49 -16.05
N ASP A 30 -3.42 -0.38 -15.15
CA ASP A 30 -2.12 0.26 -15.41
C ASP A 30 -1.11 -0.73 -16.06
N PHE A 31 -1.50 -1.99 -16.26
CA PHE A 31 -0.67 -3.05 -16.86
C PHE A 31 -1.28 -3.57 -18.17
N PRO A 32 -0.44 -4.02 -19.13
CA PRO A 32 -0.91 -4.54 -20.41
C PRO A 32 -1.44 -5.98 -20.31
N SER A 33 -1.18 -6.68 -19.20
CA SER A 33 -1.68 -8.03 -18.96
C SER A 33 -1.87 -8.32 -17.47
N LEU A 34 -2.82 -9.21 -17.15
CA LEU A 34 -3.04 -9.70 -15.78
C LEU A 34 -1.79 -10.38 -15.20
N ARG A 35 -0.97 -11.00 -16.06
CA ARG A 35 0.28 -11.63 -15.63
C ARG A 35 1.25 -10.59 -15.07
N GLU A 36 1.47 -9.49 -15.78
CA GLU A 36 2.37 -8.43 -15.31
C GLU A 36 1.86 -7.73 -14.06
N TYR A 37 0.54 -7.59 -13.92
CA TYR A 37 -0.05 -7.11 -12.67
C TYR A 37 0.23 -8.06 -11.50
N ASN A 38 0.07 -9.37 -11.69
CA ASN A 38 0.35 -10.36 -10.65
C ASN A 38 1.84 -10.43 -10.30
N ASP A 39 2.73 -10.38 -11.30
CA ASP A 39 4.18 -10.35 -11.09
C ASP A 39 4.55 -9.10 -10.25
N TYR A 40 3.92 -7.95 -10.53
CA TYR A 40 4.08 -6.73 -9.73
C TYR A 40 3.57 -6.88 -8.28
N LEU A 41 2.42 -7.53 -8.07
CA LEU A 41 1.89 -7.77 -6.73
C LEU A 41 2.82 -8.68 -5.90
N GLU A 42 3.38 -9.72 -6.51
CA GLU A 42 4.35 -10.62 -5.88
C GLU A 42 5.62 -9.86 -5.47
N GLU A 43 6.17 -9.01 -6.35
CA GLU A 43 7.32 -8.16 -6.02
C GLU A 43 7.05 -7.21 -4.84
N VAL A 44 5.84 -6.64 -4.77
CA VAL A 44 5.43 -5.75 -3.67
C VAL A 44 5.29 -6.54 -2.37
N GLU A 45 4.71 -7.74 -2.41
CA GLU A 45 4.56 -8.61 -1.24
C GLU A 45 5.92 -9.04 -0.69
N ASP A 46 6.83 -9.53 -1.54
CA ASP A 46 8.18 -9.94 -1.14
C ASP A 46 8.92 -8.78 -0.45
N MET A 47 8.84 -7.59 -1.02
CA MET A 47 9.42 -6.39 -0.43
C MET A 47 8.83 -6.05 0.93
N LEU A 48 7.50 -6.20 1.07
CA LEU A 48 6.76 -5.87 2.27
C LEU A 48 7.06 -6.86 3.41
N VAL A 49 7.12 -8.15 3.11
CA VAL A 49 7.55 -9.20 4.05
C VAL A 49 8.97 -8.92 4.54
N ASN A 50 9.91 -8.66 3.63
CA ASN A 50 11.29 -8.35 3.99
C ASN A 50 11.40 -7.09 4.88
N LEU A 51 10.61 -6.03 4.61
CA LEU A 51 10.58 -4.84 5.45
C LEU A 51 10.00 -5.09 6.85
N ILE A 52 8.97 -5.93 6.96
CA ILE A 52 8.37 -6.31 8.24
C ILE A 52 9.36 -7.11 9.08
N GLU A 53 10.03 -8.08 8.46
CA GLU A 53 11.03 -8.95 9.10
C GLU A 53 12.36 -8.23 9.35
N GLY A 54 12.60 -7.10 8.68
CA GLY A 54 13.83 -6.32 8.81
C GLY A 54 15.01 -6.89 8.00
N VAL A 55 14.72 -7.61 6.93
CA VAL A 55 15.69 -8.20 5.99
C VAL A 55 15.99 -7.19 4.87
N ASP A 56 17.27 -7.01 4.54
CA ASP A 56 17.76 -6.18 3.42
C ASP A 56 17.17 -4.75 3.34
N VAL A 57 16.78 -4.20 4.50
CA VAL A 57 16.09 -2.91 4.60
C VAL A 57 16.81 -1.79 3.84
N PRO A 58 18.14 -1.60 3.93
CA PRO A 58 18.82 -0.52 3.22
C PRO A 58 18.66 -0.59 1.70
N ASP A 59 18.73 -1.80 1.13
CA ASP A 59 18.63 -2.02 -0.31
C ASP A 59 17.19 -1.85 -0.80
N ILE A 60 16.23 -2.35 -0.02
CA ILE A 60 14.81 -2.15 -0.30
C ILE A 60 14.45 -0.67 -0.24
N GLU A 61 14.89 0.06 0.77
CA GLU A 61 14.66 1.51 0.89
C GLU A 61 15.26 2.28 -0.28
N ALA A 62 16.43 1.88 -0.77
CA ALA A 62 17.03 2.47 -1.98
C ALA A 62 16.17 2.22 -3.23
N ARG A 63 15.63 1.01 -3.38
CA ARG A 63 14.70 0.67 -4.48
C ARG A 63 13.40 1.47 -4.39
N ILE A 64 12.82 1.61 -3.19
CA ILE A 64 11.63 2.44 -2.96
C ILE A 64 11.90 3.89 -3.34
N ALA A 65 13.03 4.44 -2.91
CA ALA A 65 13.40 5.83 -3.21
C ALA A 65 13.66 6.06 -4.72
N GLN A 66 14.18 5.06 -5.44
CA GLN A 66 14.28 5.10 -6.90
C GLN A 66 12.89 5.05 -7.54
N TYR A 67 12.06 4.09 -7.15
CA TYR A 67 10.70 3.91 -7.67
C TYR A 67 9.85 5.17 -7.48
N GLN A 68 9.89 5.79 -6.30
CA GLN A 68 9.18 7.03 -6.01
C GLN A 68 9.61 8.17 -6.93
N ARG A 69 10.91 8.28 -7.25
CA ARG A 69 11.39 9.33 -8.16
C ARG A 69 10.95 9.09 -9.60
N GLU A 70 11.00 7.84 -10.05
CA GLU A 70 10.64 7.47 -11.42
C GLU A 70 9.13 7.49 -11.67
N ASN A 71 8.32 7.19 -10.64
CA ASN A 71 6.87 7.06 -10.76
C ASN A 71 6.11 8.20 -10.06
N ALA A 72 6.77 9.32 -9.72
CA ALA A 72 6.17 10.41 -8.95
C ALA A 72 4.84 10.92 -9.53
N GLU A 73 4.79 11.10 -10.85
CA GLU A 73 3.56 11.53 -11.55
C GLU A 73 2.46 10.47 -11.50
N GLN A 74 2.80 9.20 -11.76
CA GLN A 74 1.85 8.08 -11.69
C GLN A 74 1.27 7.95 -10.27
N ILE A 75 2.12 8.04 -9.25
CA ILE A 75 1.72 7.97 -7.85
C ILE A 75 0.73 9.08 -7.51
N MET A 76 1.05 10.32 -7.90
CA MET A 76 0.20 11.49 -7.65
C MET A 76 -1.17 11.33 -8.34
N ASN A 77 -1.19 10.90 -9.60
CA ASN A 77 -2.43 10.70 -10.36
C ASN A 77 -3.29 9.60 -9.74
N ALA A 78 -2.68 8.48 -9.33
CA ALA A 78 -3.39 7.39 -8.66
C ALA A 78 -3.96 7.81 -7.30
N GLN A 79 -3.25 8.66 -6.54
CA GLN A 79 -3.75 9.23 -5.29
C GLN A 79 -4.93 10.18 -5.50
N ALA A 80 -4.88 11.03 -6.53
CA ALA A 80 -5.98 11.92 -6.90
C ALA A 80 -7.23 11.12 -7.30
N ARG A 81 -7.06 10.12 -8.17
CA ARG A 81 -8.12 9.18 -8.58
C ARG A 81 -8.78 8.50 -7.36
N LYS A 82 -7.98 7.99 -6.42
CA LYS A 82 -8.50 7.36 -5.20
C LYS A 82 -9.30 8.35 -4.33
N ALA A 83 -8.84 9.60 -4.22
CA ALA A 83 -9.53 10.63 -3.45
C ALA A 83 -10.87 11.05 -4.09
N GLU A 84 -10.92 11.16 -5.42
CA GLU A 84 -12.14 11.44 -6.18
C GLU A 84 -13.17 10.31 -6.05
N GLU A 85 -12.75 9.06 -6.21
CA GLU A 85 -13.60 7.87 -6.02
C GLU A 85 -14.17 7.81 -4.59
N TYR A 86 -13.34 8.09 -3.59
CA TYR A 86 -13.77 8.13 -2.19
C TYR A 86 -14.80 9.24 -1.94
N ALA A 87 -14.56 10.45 -2.46
CA ALA A 87 -15.51 11.55 -2.35
C ALA A 87 -16.85 11.23 -3.05
N ALA A 88 -16.80 10.59 -4.22
CA ALA A 88 -17.99 10.15 -4.94
C ALA A 88 -18.77 9.07 -4.15
N ALA A 89 -18.08 8.10 -3.57
CA ALA A 89 -18.70 7.05 -2.74
C ALA A 89 -19.38 7.64 -1.50
N LEU A 90 -18.74 8.61 -0.82
CA LEU A 90 -19.33 9.31 0.33
C LEU A 90 -20.57 10.13 -0.06
N ALA A 91 -20.53 10.82 -1.21
CA ALA A 91 -21.68 11.58 -1.70
C ALA A 91 -22.86 10.67 -2.06
N ALA A 92 -22.58 9.47 -2.58
CA ALA A 92 -23.58 8.46 -2.90
C ALA A 92 -24.17 7.78 -1.65
N SER A 93 -23.41 7.65 -0.56
CA SER A 93 -23.81 6.83 0.60
C SER A 93 -24.73 7.52 1.61
N LYS A 94 -25.07 8.82 1.46
CA LYS A 94 -25.98 9.59 2.34
C LYS A 94 -26.07 9.05 3.80
N GLY A 95 -24.96 9.09 4.54
CA GLY A 95 -24.99 8.97 6.01
C GLY A 95 -24.57 7.64 6.65
N GLN A 96 -23.92 6.72 5.94
CA GLN A 96 -23.23 5.59 6.58
C GLN A 96 -21.74 5.93 6.81
N PRO A 97 -21.14 5.63 7.99
CA PRO A 97 -19.70 5.80 8.18
C PRO A 97 -18.94 4.96 7.16
N ALA A 98 -17.94 5.56 6.55
CA ALA A 98 -17.14 4.98 5.48
C ALA A 98 -16.56 3.60 5.88
N PRO A 99 -16.42 2.64 4.94
CA PRO A 99 -15.52 1.52 5.15
C PRO A 99 -14.14 2.08 5.46
N ALA A 100 -13.64 1.80 6.66
CA ALA A 100 -12.49 2.45 7.23
C ALA A 100 -11.21 1.78 6.73
N ASP A 101 -10.52 2.35 5.75
CA ASP A 101 -9.18 1.87 5.33
C ASP A 101 -9.14 0.34 5.06
N GLU A 102 -10.30 -0.32 4.80
CA GLU A 102 -10.41 -1.78 4.74
C GLU A 102 -9.81 -2.36 3.45
N ASP A 103 -9.53 -1.51 2.46
CA ASP A 103 -8.77 -1.91 1.27
C ASP A 103 -7.27 -2.08 1.54
N MET A 104 -6.79 -1.73 2.75
CA MET A 104 -5.45 -2.12 3.22
C MET A 104 -5.38 -3.58 3.69
N ILE A 105 -6.53 -4.25 3.81
CA ILE A 105 -6.64 -5.63 4.31
C ILE A 105 -6.47 -6.65 3.17
N TYR A 106 -6.46 -6.22 1.90
CA TYR A 106 -6.30 -7.09 0.73
C TYR A 106 -4.92 -7.01 0.05
N LEU A 107 -3.86 -6.67 0.80
CA LEU A 107 -2.49 -7.14 0.49
C LEU A 107 -2.20 -8.41 1.32
N VAL A 108 -3.17 -9.31 1.29
CA VAL A 108 -3.17 -10.62 1.94
C VAL A 108 -3.76 -11.54 0.88
N PHE A 109 -2.90 -12.40 0.32
CA PHE A 109 -3.37 -13.74 0.03
C PHE A 109 -3.91 -14.37 1.32
#